data_AF-A0A8C1PZJ9-F1
#
_entry.id   AF-A0A8C1PZJ9-F1
#
_cell.length_a   1.000
_cell.length_b   1.000
_cell.length_c   1.000
_cell.angle_alpha   90.00
_cell.angle_beta   90.00
_cell.angle_gamma   90.00
#
_symmetry.space_group_name_H-M   'P 1'
#
loop_
_entity.id
_entity.type
_entity.pdbx_description
1 polymer ?
#
loop_
_entity_poly.entity_id
_entity_poly.type
_entity_poly.pdbx_seq_one_letter_code
_entity_poly.pdbx_strand_id
1 'polypeptide(L)'
;RDSRWLMLTLSSISVPNFITFPQSVLWAAIDLRRKKKIMLTDKISALGDVRGKDADASLTAFVVIAMQEAREICGGSVGSLHDSIKKAVVFLEGRLPQLTNPYAVAMTSYAMANADKLNKDILMKYSSQHEAGRSWTVPGQHHHSLEATAYAVLALVKAKDFDKAGEAVHWLNRQQSHYGGSGTTQATVMVFQAVAEYRTQVKDRQNFNLDVELSVAGRGKPVRYTIKRENAHLTRSDRVDINKEFNVTARGTGTATLSVLTLYYARPVEKKSDCTFFDLTVKMEKDNEGAIETYKITMDFYYKSDKTDATMTILDIGIPTGFTVENRDLEELSRGKERYIQKFEMDKVLSERGSLILYLDKVLRKEPQRLAFRMHKMLNVGVLQPAAVTIYEYYSPNARCTKFFHPERADGAISRLCKGDLCQCAEENCSYQKKNHIGDEERFNRACEAGMDYVYKVKVVGMDLQQDADIYDLEVEQVLKEGTDVDVEGKRRPFLARPTCRNHLGLVKDKSYLIMGRSVDLPDLGGSLQYIFGEQTWIEYWPTRQESQTQEHRDRYIGISDLQNSLLKEGCAT
;
A
#
# COMPACT_ATOMS: atom_id res chain seq x y z
N ARG A 1 -5.88 21.16 20.77
CA ARG A 1 -5.02 22.35 20.50
C ARG A 1 -3.72 22.32 21.31
N ASP A 2 -3.69 21.75 22.52
CA ASP A 2 -2.49 21.69 23.38
C ASP A 2 -1.43 20.63 22.98
N SER A 3 -1.79 19.57 22.23
CA SER A 3 -0.90 18.45 21.91
C SER A 3 0.10 18.72 20.76
N ARG A 4 -0.14 19.73 19.90
CA ARG A 4 0.73 20.05 18.73
C ARG A 4 2.08 20.66 19.12
N TRP A 5 2.20 21.19 20.33
CA TRP A 5 3.37 21.97 20.75
C TRP A 5 4.57 21.12 21.22
N LEU A 6 4.45 19.78 21.33
CA LEU A 6 5.51 18.92 21.88
C LEU A 6 6.63 18.58 20.89
N MET A 7 6.31 18.07 19.69
CA MET A 7 7.30 17.83 18.65
C MET A 7 7.86 19.12 18.06
N LEU A 8 7.04 20.16 17.98
CA LEU A 8 7.48 21.48 17.54
C LEU A 8 8.60 22.02 18.44
N THR A 9 8.53 21.81 19.77
CA THR A 9 9.65 22.22 20.63
C THR A 9 10.95 21.46 20.33
N LEU A 10 10.94 20.12 20.25
CA LEU A 10 12.16 19.33 19.98
C LEU A 10 12.75 19.63 18.60
N SER A 11 11.93 19.64 17.55
CA SER A 11 12.39 19.99 16.20
C SER A 11 12.90 21.44 16.10
N SER A 12 12.26 22.39 16.79
CA SER A 12 12.69 23.79 16.78
C SER A 12 13.93 24.06 17.65
N ILE A 13 14.30 23.15 18.56
CA ILE A 13 15.51 23.25 19.39
C ILE A 13 16.75 22.73 18.64
N SER A 14 16.60 21.76 17.71
CA SER A 14 17.70 21.25 16.88
C SER A 14 17.98 22.10 15.63
N VAL A 15 17.00 22.92 15.20
CA VAL A 15 17.04 23.79 14.02
C VAL A 15 17.80 25.14 14.15
N PRO A 16 18.10 25.73 15.33
CA PRO A 16 18.74 27.05 15.42
C PRO A 16 20.10 27.16 14.72
N ASN A 17 20.82 26.04 14.56
CA ASN A 17 22.09 25.99 13.83
C ASN A 17 21.92 26.07 12.30
N PHE A 18 20.70 25.97 11.79
CA PHE A 18 20.38 25.92 10.36
C PHE A 18 19.40 27.03 9.91
N ILE A 19 18.47 27.47 10.78
CA ILE A 19 17.49 28.52 10.50
C ILE A 19 17.23 29.35 11.77
N THR A 20 17.11 30.68 11.66
CA THR A 20 16.69 31.55 12.77
C THR A 20 15.25 31.25 13.19
N PHE A 21 15.07 30.66 14.38
CA PHE A 21 13.75 30.40 14.97
C PHE A 21 13.39 31.50 16.00
N PRO A 22 12.15 32.02 16.05
CA PRO A 22 11.76 33.04 17.02
C PRO A 22 11.82 32.48 18.44
N GLN A 23 12.81 32.90 19.21
CA GLN A 23 12.99 32.45 20.59
C GLN A 23 11.71 32.66 21.42
N SER A 24 10.98 33.76 21.21
CA SER A 24 9.73 34.10 21.94
C SER A 24 8.62 33.04 21.84
N VAL A 25 8.57 32.27 20.76
CA VAL A 25 7.59 31.19 20.55
C VAL A 25 7.99 29.94 21.34
N LEU A 26 9.29 29.62 21.38
CA LEU A 26 9.85 28.55 22.21
C LEU A 26 9.66 28.86 23.71
N TRP A 27 9.89 30.12 24.10
CA TRP A 27 9.63 30.68 25.43
C TRP A 27 8.20 30.46 25.89
N ALA A 28 7.23 30.88 25.08
CA ALA A 28 5.82 30.75 25.40
C ALA A 28 5.40 29.27 25.57
N ALA A 29 5.93 28.37 24.74
CA ALA A 29 5.64 26.94 24.81
C ALA A 29 6.18 26.28 26.11
N ILE A 30 7.35 26.70 26.59
CA ILE A 30 7.96 26.18 27.82
C ILE A 30 7.26 26.73 29.08
N ASP A 31 6.96 28.04 29.14
CA ASP A 31 6.28 28.65 30.30
C ASP A 31 4.80 28.22 30.43
N LEU A 32 4.10 27.99 29.30
CA LEU A 32 2.73 27.42 29.31
C LEU A 32 2.67 26.03 29.96
N ARG A 33 3.69 25.18 29.76
CA ARG A 33 3.76 23.84 30.37
C ARG A 33 3.93 23.90 31.88
N ARG A 34 4.71 24.87 32.38
CA ARG A 34 4.91 25.09 33.83
C ARG A 34 3.63 25.58 34.49
N LYS A 35 3.01 26.66 33.97
CA LYS A 35 1.87 27.33 34.62
C LYS A 35 0.60 26.49 34.71
N LYS A 36 0.33 25.63 33.72
CA LYS A 36 -0.90 24.83 33.71
C LYS A 36 -0.81 23.52 34.52
N LYS A 37 0.34 23.17 35.14
CA LYS A 37 0.49 21.99 36.02
C LYS A 37 -0.18 20.74 35.43
N ILE A 38 -0.07 20.54 34.11
CA ILE A 38 -0.95 19.59 33.45
C ILE A 38 -0.43 18.18 33.72
N MET A 39 -1.10 17.46 34.60
CA MET A 39 -1.26 16.01 34.50
C MET A 39 -1.88 15.74 33.12
N LEU A 40 -1.04 15.70 32.09
CA LEU A 40 -1.41 15.42 30.70
C LEU A 40 -1.38 13.90 30.49
N THR A 41 -1.96 13.13 31.41
CA THR A 41 -2.12 11.69 31.24
C THR A 41 -3.15 11.38 30.14
N ASP A 42 -4.14 12.25 29.92
CA ASP A 42 -5.28 11.92 29.06
C ASP A 42 -5.28 12.52 27.63
N LYS A 43 -4.38 13.44 27.27
CA LYS A 43 -4.46 14.17 25.98
C LYS A 43 -3.16 14.33 25.18
N ILE A 44 -2.20 13.44 25.38
CA ILE A 44 -1.03 13.35 24.49
C ILE A 44 -1.09 12.02 23.71
N SER A 45 -1.68 12.05 22.52
CA SER A 45 -1.82 10.90 21.60
C SER A 45 -0.64 10.74 20.62
N ALA A 46 0.48 11.44 20.88
CA ALA A 46 1.56 11.65 19.90
C ALA A 46 2.96 11.17 20.35
N LEU A 47 3.06 10.15 21.21
CA LEU A 47 4.34 9.65 21.71
C LEU A 47 4.39 8.12 21.75
N GLY A 48 5.15 7.52 20.83
CA GLY A 48 5.76 6.18 20.92
C GLY A 48 5.06 5.12 21.80
N ASP A 49 5.85 4.32 22.52
CA ASP A 49 5.36 3.41 23.58
C ASP A 49 5.32 4.13 24.95
N VAL A 50 5.15 5.45 24.95
CA VAL A 50 5.18 6.27 26.18
C VAL A 50 3.97 6.00 27.08
N ARG A 51 2.96 5.28 26.58
CA ARG A 51 1.79 4.80 27.34
C ARG A 51 1.90 3.34 27.79
N GLY A 52 3.02 2.68 27.55
CA GLY A 52 3.26 1.30 27.98
C GLY A 52 3.30 1.16 29.51
N LYS A 53 3.72 -0.03 29.98
CA LYS A 53 4.09 -0.19 31.40
C LYS A 53 5.23 0.82 31.69
N ASP A 54 5.10 1.59 32.78
CA ASP A 54 6.01 2.70 33.14
C ASP A 54 5.82 4.03 32.36
N ALA A 55 4.57 4.37 32.03
CA ALA A 55 4.20 5.61 31.32
C ALA A 55 4.60 6.91 32.05
N ASP A 56 4.54 6.91 33.38
CA ASP A 56 4.95 8.02 34.25
C ASP A 56 6.43 8.36 34.08
N ALA A 57 7.30 7.35 34.07
CA ALA A 57 8.72 7.50 33.82
C ALA A 57 8.99 7.92 32.38
N SER A 58 8.31 7.29 31.41
CA SER A 58 8.52 7.55 29.99
C SER A 58 8.16 8.98 29.61
N LEU A 59 6.99 9.47 30.04
CA LEU A 59 6.56 10.84 29.73
C LEU A 59 7.46 11.87 30.42
N THR A 60 7.88 11.59 31.65
CA THR A 60 8.80 12.47 32.37
C THR A 60 10.16 12.54 31.68
N ALA A 61 10.73 11.40 31.27
CA ALA A 61 11.99 11.35 30.54
C ALA A 61 11.92 12.13 29.22
N PHE A 62 10.86 11.94 28.42
CA PHE A 62 10.68 12.66 27.17
C PHE A 62 10.67 14.19 27.37
N VAL A 63 9.92 14.68 28.35
CA VAL A 63 9.83 16.12 28.64
C VAL A 63 11.17 16.66 29.14
N VAL A 64 11.88 15.91 29.99
CA VAL A 64 13.18 16.31 30.53
C VAL A 64 14.24 16.39 29.44
N ILE A 65 14.27 15.43 28.51
CA ILE A 65 15.19 15.46 27.36
C ILE A 65 14.99 16.76 26.57
N ALA A 66 13.74 17.12 26.26
CA ALA A 66 13.44 18.38 25.57
C ALA A 66 13.88 19.61 26.37
N MET A 67 13.72 19.61 27.69
CA MET A 67 14.18 20.70 28.56
C MET A 67 15.70 20.78 28.65
N GLN A 68 16.40 19.64 28.65
CA GLN A 68 17.86 19.55 28.67
C GLN A 68 18.46 20.09 27.36
N GLU A 69 17.89 19.72 26.21
CA GLU A 69 18.31 20.25 24.90
C GLU A 69 18.04 21.76 24.78
N ALA A 70 16.92 22.24 25.34
CA ALA A 70 16.60 23.67 25.38
C ALA A 70 17.46 24.48 26.38
N ARG A 71 18.25 23.84 27.24
CA ARG A 71 18.95 24.50 28.36
C ARG A 71 19.91 25.59 27.88
N GLU A 72 20.65 25.34 26.81
CA GLU A 72 21.62 26.30 26.26
C GLU A 72 20.93 27.56 25.68
N ILE A 73 19.68 27.43 25.24
CA ILE A 73 18.92 28.51 24.61
C ILE A 73 18.07 29.27 25.66
N CYS A 74 17.47 28.54 26.60
CA CYS A 74 16.48 29.05 27.55
C CYS A 74 17.01 29.20 28.99
N GLY A 75 18.28 28.85 29.25
CA GLY A 75 18.86 28.87 30.59
C GLY A 75 18.94 30.27 31.22
N GLY A 76 19.13 31.31 30.41
CA GLY A 76 19.26 32.69 30.89
C GLY A 76 17.95 33.38 31.28
N SER A 77 16.82 32.98 30.68
CA SER A 77 15.56 33.70 30.86
C SER A 77 14.44 32.87 31.51
N VAL A 78 14.58 31.54 31.67
CA VAL A 78 13.68 30.73 32.54
C VAL A 78 14.45 30.40 33.82
N GLY A 79 14.36 31.27 34.83
CA GLY A 79 15.05 31.04 36.11
C GLY A 79 14.71 29.71 36.81
N SER A 80 13.52 29.14 36.55
CA SER A 80 13.09 27.86 37.15
C SER A 80 13.42 26.61 36.34
N LEU A 81 14.02 26.74 35.13
CA LEU A 81 14.27 25.60 34.24
C LEU A 81 15.23 24.59 34.89
N HIS A 82 16.29 25.10 35.52
CA HIS A 82 17.28 24.26 36.18
C HIS A 82 16.67 23.43 37.32
N ASP A 83 15.85 24.05 38.17
CA ASP A 83 15.17 23.36 39.28
C ASP A 83 14.16 22.32 38.80
N SER A 84 13.43 22.61 37.72
CA SER A 84 12.49 21.67 37.11
C SER A 84 13.21 20.44 36.54
N ILE A 85 14.32 20.64 35.82
CA ILE A 85 15.17 19.55 35.32
C ILE A 85 15.69 18.72 36.50
N LYS A 86 16.24 19.37 37.54
CA LYS A 86 16.78 18.67 38.71
C LYS A 86 15.75 17.80 39.41
N LYS A 87 14.54 18.31 39.65
CA LYS A 87 13.44 17.54 40.29
C LYS A 87 13.05 16.32 39.46
N ALA A 88 12.95 16.48 38.14
CA ALA A 88 12.56 15.39 37.27
C ALA A 88 13.66 14.34 37.12
N VAL A 89 14.94 14.73 37.10
CA VAL A 89 16.08 13.79 37.15
C VAL A 89 16.07 12.97 38.45
N VAL A 90 15.81 13.59 39.61
CA VAL A 90 15.71 12.87 40.89
C VAL A 90 14.55 11.86 40.89
N PHE A 91 13.41 12.23 40.31
CA PHE A 91 12.28 11.29 40.15
C PHE A 91 12.65 10.09 39.27
N LEU A 92 13.26 10.35 38.12
CA LEU A 92 13.69 9.30 37.19
C LEU A 92 14.76 8.38 37.79
N GLU A 93 15.71 8.93 38.55
CA GLU A 93 16.76 8.19 39.26
C GLU A 93 16.15 7.17 40.25
N GLY A 94 15.12 7.56 41.00
CA GLY A 94 14.41 6.66 41.91
C GLY A 94 13.57 5.60 41.19
N ARG A 95 13.03 5.91 40.00
CA ARG A 95 12.15 5.02 39.25
C ARG A 95 12.90 4.03 38.36
N LEU A 96 14.10 4.38 37.88
CA LEU A 96 14.90 3.61 36.93
C LEU A 96 15.09 2.11 37.30
N PRO A 97 15.39 1.72 38.56
CA PRO A 97 15.57 0.32 38.92
C PRO A 97 14.28 -0.52 38.86
N GLN A 98 13.12 0.14 38.92
CA GLN A 98 11.80 -0.48 38.93
C GLN A 98 11.18 -0.57 37.53
N LEU A 99 11.86 -0.07 36.50
CA LEU A 99 11.37 -0.11 35.12
C LEU A 99 11.47 -1.52 34.57
N THR A 100 10.44 -1.92 33.82
CA THR A 100 10.34 -3.25 33.20
C THR A 100 10.31 -3.19 31.68
N ASN A 101 9.90 -2.05 31.12
CA ASN A 101 9.81 -1.85 29.69
C ASN A 101 11.17 -1.41 29.11
N PRO A 102 11.77 -2.15 28.15
CA PRO A 102 13.02 -1.76 27.48
C PRO A 102 12.97 -0.36 26.86
N TYR A 103 11.81 0.07 26.36
CA TYR A 103 11.61 1.41 25.80
C TYR A 103 11.77 2.49 26.88
N ALA A 104 11.08 2.34 28.01
CA ALA A 104 11.14 3.27 29.13
C ALA A 104 12.55 3.35 29.72
N VAL A 105 13.23 2.19 29.83
CA VAL A 105 14.62 2.09 30.30
C VAL A 105 15.57 2.86 29.39
N ALA A 106 15.50 2.65 28.07
CA ALA A 106 16.38 3.32 27.12
C ALA A 106 16.20 4.84 27.12
N MET A 107 14.95 5.33 27.07
CA MET A 107 14.66 6.75 27.07
C MET A 107 15.04 7.43 28.39
N THR A 108 14.75 6.78 29.52
CA THR A 108 15.16 7.29 30.84
C THR A 108 16.67 7.30 30.98
N SER A 109 17.36 6.27 30.48
CA SER A 109 18.82 6.22 30.48
C SER A 109 19.45 7.37 29.68
N TYR A 110 18.86 7.78 28.55
CA TYR A 110 19.32 8.95 27.81
C TYR A 110 19.13 10.26 28.62
N ALA A 111 17.95 10.44 29.24
CA ALA A 111 17.71 11.60 30.12
C ALA A 111 18.72 11.67 31.28
N MET A 112 19.06 10.51 31.85
CA MET A 112 20.07 10.38 32.92
C MET A 112 21.49 10.62 32.40
N ALA A 113 21.81 10.18 31.18
CA ALA A 113 23.11 10.43 30.54
C ALA A 113 23.36 11.93 30.30
N ASN A 114 22.33 12.68 29.91
CA ASN A 114 22.39 14.14 29.78
C ASN A 114 22.59 14.87 31.12
N ALA A 115 22.36 14.20 32.24
CA ALA A 115 22.60 14.71 33.59
C ALA A 115 23.87 14.11 34.24
N ASP A 116 24.72 13.43 33.45
CA ASP A 116 25.93 12.74 33.90
C ASP A 116 25.68 11.66 34.98
N LYS A 117 24.48 11.08 34.99
CA LYS A 117 24.01 10.09 35.98
C LYS A 117 23.58 8.75 35.35
N LEU A 118 24.17 8.39 34.20
CA LEU A 118 23.82 7.14 33.52
C LEU A 118 24.22 5.92 34.35
N ASN A 119 23.24 5.06 34.65
CA ASN A 119 23.50 3.70 35.13
C ASN A 119 23.62 2.75 33.92
N LYS A 120 24.86 2.45 33.51
CA LYS A 120 25.13 1.58 32.36
C LYS A 120 24.62 0.15 32.58
N ASP A 121 24.72 -0.38 33.79
CA ASP A 121 24.34 -1.77 34.07
C ASP A 121 22.84 -2.01 33.86
N ILE A 122 22.01 -1.05 34.30
CA ILE A 122 20.55 -1.11 34.07
C ILE A 122 20.25 -1.02 32.57
N LEU A 123 20.88 -0.09 31.84
CA LEU A 123 20.68 0.04 30.40
C LEU A 123 21.05 -1.27 29.68
N MET A 124 22.21 -1.83 29.98
CA MET A 124 22.73 -3.04 29.33
C MET A 124 21.95 -4.31 29.69
N LYS A 125 21.37 -4.38 30.90
CA LYS A 125 20.51 -5.49 31.34
C LYS A 125 19.31 -5.71 30.41
N TYR A 126 18.77 -4.63 29.83
CA TYR A 126 17.63 -4.68 28.92
C TYR A 126 18.04 -4.71 27.43
N SER A 127 19.33 -4.91 27.16
CA SER A 127 19.84 -5.07 25.79
C SER A 127 19.81 -6.53 25.35
N SER A 128 19.42 -6.76 24.11
CA SER A 128 19.51 -8.04 23.43
C SER A 128 20.73 -8.03 22.51
N GLN A 129 21.59 -9.03 22.65
CA GLN A 129 22.73 -9.25 21.76
C GLN A 129 22.34 -10.22 20.66
N HIS A 130 22.52 -9.81 19.41
CA HIS A 130 22.25 -10.60 18.22
C HIS A 130 23.56 -10.78 17.43
N GLU A 131 23.62 -11.77 16.53
CA GLU A 131 24.73 -11.92 15.57
C GLU A 131 24.94 -10.64 14.72
N ALA A 132 23.89 -9.83 14.58
CA ALA A 132 23.85 -8.61 13.79
C ALA A 132 24.08 -7.30 14.58
N GLY A 133 24.42 -7.37 15.87
CA GLY A 133 24.63 -6.20 16.73
C GLY A 133 23.80 -6.22 18.01
N ARG A 134 23.60 -5.05 18.63
CA ARG A 134 22.89 -4.91 19.91
C ARG A 134 21.63 -4.08 19.76
N SER A 135 20.54 -4.45 20.43
CA SER A 135 19.29 -3.67 20.37
C SER A 135 18.45 -3.74 21.63
N TRP A 136 17.58 -2.76 21.83
CA TRP A 136 16.58 -2.71 22.91
C TRP A 136 15.19 -3.01 22.34
N THR A 137 14.86 -4.30 22.27
CA THR A 137 13.66 -4.79 21.57
C THR A 137 12.44 -4.77 22.48
N VAL A 138 11.34 -4.20 21.98
CA VAL A 138 10.01 -4.24 22.61
C VAL A 138 9.20 -5.37 21.94
N PRO A 139 8.75 -6.39 22.69
CA PRO A 139 8.02 -7.53 22.12
C PRO A 139 6.79 -7.11 21.31
N GLY A 140 6.69 -7.59 20.06
CA GLY A 140 5.57 -7.30 19.16
C GLY A 140 5.54 -5.88 18.57
N GLN A 141 6.53 -5.04 18.89
CA GLN A 141 6.53 -3.62 18.52
C GLN A 141 7.84 -3.22 17.84
N HIS A 142 7.92 -3.49 16.53
CA HIS A 142 9.15 -3.25 15.76
C HIS A 142 9.56 -1.77 15.74
N HIS A 143 8.65 -0.84 15.42
CA HIS A 143 8.99 0.59 15.33
C HIS A 143 9.41 1.20 16.68
N HIS A 144 8.78 0.77 17.78
CA HIS A 144 9.19 1.18 19.12
C HIS A 144 10.55 0.61 19.52
N SER A 145 10.92 -0.57 19.01
CA SER A 145 12.28 -1.13 19.19
C SER A 145 13.35 -0.28 18.50
N LEU A 146 13.05 0.30 17.33
CA LEU A 146 13.96 1.22 16.63
C LEU A 146 14.18 2.50 17.44
N GLU A 147 13.09 3.08 17.93
CA GLU A 147 13.11 4.28 18.76
C GLU A 147 13.86 4.05 20.10
N ALA A 148 13.57 2.94 20.79
CA ALA A 148 14.27 2.56 22.02
C ALA A 148 15.78 2.38 21.80
N THR A 149 16.16 1.69 20.72
CA THR A 149 17.58 1.48 20.37
C THR A 149 18.26 2.81 20.02
N ALA A 150 17.57 3.73 19.36
CA ALA A 150 18.10 5.08 19.08
C ALA A 150 18.36 5.87 20.37
N TYR A 151 17.45 5.85 21.35
CA TYR A 151 17.68 6.45 22.66
C TYR A 151 18.87 5.82 23.40
N ALA A 152 19.02 4.50 23.33
CA ALA A 152 20.16 3.80 23.94
C ALA A 152 21.50 4.21 23.28
N VAL A 153 21.55 4.35 21.95
CA VAL A 153 22.72 4.86 21.23
C VAL A 153 23.09 6.26 21.72
N LEU A 154 22.13 7.18 21.81
CA LEU A 154 22.37 8.54 22.30
C LEU A 154 22.92 8.53 23.74
N ALA A 155 22.38 7.67 24.61
CA ALA A 155 22.87 7.50 25.98
C ALA A 155 24.32 7.00 26.03
N LEU A 156 24.65 5.97 25.22
CA LEU A 156 25.99 5.39 25.14
C LEU A 156 27.02 6.38 24.56
N VAL A 157 26.63 7.12 23.53
CA VAL A 157 27.44 8.18 22.91
C VAL A 157 27.75 9.28 23.93
N LYS A 158 26.75 9.74 24.69
CA LYS A 158 26.98 10.71 25.79
C LYS A 158 27.93 10.17 26.85
N ALA A 159 27.84 8.87 27.16
CA ALA A 159 28.73 8.20 28.09
C ALA A 159 30.08 7.75 27.48
N LYS A 160 30.38 8.20 26.24
CA LYS A 160 31.61 7.92 25.47
C LYS A 160 31.93 6.43 25.30
N ASP A 161 30.91 5.58 25.31
CA ASP A 161 31.02 4.13 25.09
C ASP A 161 30.77 3.81 23.61
N PHE A 162 31.72 4.20 22.77
CA PHE A 162 31.56 4.16 21.31
C PHE A 162 31.52 2.74 20.74
N ASP A 163 32.13 1.77 21.40
CA ASP A 163 32.15 0.37 20.95
C ASP A 163 30.74 -0.22 21.01
N LYS A 164 30.06 -0.10 22.16
CA LYS A 164 28.68 -0.58 22.34
C LYS A 164 27.68 0.24 21.52
N ALA A 165 27.90 1.55 21.40
CA ALA A 165 27.09 2.38 20.52
C ALA A 165 27.21 1.94 19.05
N GLY A 166 28.42 1.54 18.62
CA GLY A 166 28.68 1.01 17.28
C GLY A 166 27.91 -0.29 17.00
N GLU A 167 27.87 -1.22 17.96
CA GLU A 167 27.07 -2.45 17.86
C GLU A 167 25.59 -2.15 17.61
N ALA A 168 25.04 -1.11 18.27
CA ALA A 168 23.65 -0.72 18.13
C ALA A 168 23.36 0.07 16.85
N VAL A 169 24.28 0.92 16.41
CA VAL A 169 24.21 1.61 15.12
C VAL A 169 24.24 0.61 13.95
N HIS A 170 25.06 -0.43 14.05
CA HIS A 170 25.11 -1.49 13.04
C HIS A 170 23.78 -2.23 12.92
N TRP A 171 23.14 -2.52 14.05
CA TRP A 171 21.80 -3.10 14.07
C TRP A 171 20.77 -2.16 13.43
N LEU A 172 20.75 -0.87 13.81
CA LEU A 172 19.82 0.14 13.25
C LEU A 172 19.95 0.29 11.73
N ASN A 173 21.17 0.28 11.19
CA ASN A 173 21.41 0.37 9.74
C ASN A 173 20.80 -0.81 8.97
N ARG A 174 20.67 -1.99 9.59
CA ARG A 174 20.02 -3.16 8.98
C ARG A 174 18.50 -3.11 9.04
N GLN A 175 17.92 -2.28 9.90
CA GLN A 175 16.46 -2.13 10.05
C GLN A 175 15.87 -1.00 9.19
N GLN A 176 16.68 -0.29 8.39
CA GLN A 176 16.16 0.76 7.51
C GLN A 176 15.24 0.17 6.43
N SER A 177 14.08 0.78 6.24
CA SER A 177 13.21 0.45 5.10
C SER A 177 13.79 0.99 3.80
N HIS A 178 13.33 0.44 2.67
CA HIS A 178 13.82 0.80 1.33
C HIS A 178 13.72 2.29 0.96
N TYR A 179 12.84 3.06 1.62
CA TYR A 179 12.69 4.50 1.41
C TYR A 179 13.57 5.35 2.35
N GLY A 180 14.52 4.73 3.08
CA GLY A 180 15.40 5.42 4.03
C GLY A 180 14.72 5.86 5.32
N GLY A 181 13.43 5.55 5.51
CA GLY A 181 12.69 5.79 6.75
C GLY A 181 12.64 4.57 7.67
N SER A 182 12.32 4.78 8.93
CA SER A 182 12.11 3.71 9.93
C SER A 182 10.62 3.30 10.06
N GLY A 183 9.78 3.72 9.11
CA GLY A 183 8.36 3.39 9.01
C GLY A 183 7.41 4.37 9.72
N THR A 184 7.88 5.10 10.75
CA THR A 184 7.10 6.16 11.42
C THR A 184 7.95 7.42 11.61
N THR A 185 7.31 8.58 11.76
CA THR A 185 8.01 9.86 11.95
C THR A 185 8.92 9.85 13.18
N GLN A 186 8.45 9.35 14.33
CA GLN A 186 9.24 9.32 15.57
C GLN A 186 10.46 8.41 15.45
N ALA A 187 10.28 7.17 15.00
CA ALA A 187 11.40 6.25 14.80
C ALA A 187 12.41 6.82 13.81
N THR A 188 11.95 7.43 12.72
CA THR A 188 12.82 8.01 11.70
C THR A 188 13.66 9.16 12.26
N VAL A 189 13.04 10.13 12.94
CA VAL A 189 13.75 11.27 13.54
C VAL A 189 14.78 10.79 14.58
N MET A 190 14.39 9.90 15.49
CA MET A 190 15.27 9.44 16.55
C MET A 190 16.45 8.62 16.02
N VAL A 191 16.20 7.70 15.06
CA VAL A 191 17.27 6.89 14.45
C VAL A 191 18.27 7.79 13.70
N PHE A 192 17.78 8.76 12.93
CA PHE A 192 18.68 9.69 12.23
C PHE A 192 19.50 10.54 13.21
N GLN A 193 18.87 11.08 14.26
CA GLN A 193 19.57 11.85 15.29
C GLN A 193 20.65 11.00 15.97
N ALA A 194 20.34 9.77 16.37
CA ALA A 194 21.27 8.87 17.05
C ALA A 194 22.48 8.49 16.18
N VAL A 195 22.23 8.10 14.92
CA VAL A 195 23.30 7.72 13.98
C VAL A 195 24.17 8.93 13.61
N ALA A 196 23.56 10.12 13.46
CA ALA A 196 24.30 11.35 13.20
C ALA A 196 25.23 11.70 14.39
N GLU A 197 24.71 11.73 15.61
CA GLU A 197 25.49 12.01 16.83
C GLU A 197 26.62 10.98 17.06
N TYR A 198 26.38 9.71 16.75
CA TYR A 198 27.44 8.71 16.80
C TYR A 198 28.57 9.03 15.81
N ARG A 199 28.23 9.33 14.54
CA ARG A 199 29.21 9.62 13.49
C ARG A 199 29.92 10.96 13.64
N THR A 200 29.31 11.95 14.28
CA THR A 200 29.99 13.23 14.58
C THR A 200 31.08 13.05 15.64
N GLN A 201 30.86 12.17 16.61
CA GLN A 201 31.80 11.93 17.70
C GLN A 201 32.86 10.86 17.37
N VAL A 202 32.48 9.83 16.63
CA VAL A 202 33.41 8.81 16.11
C VAL A 202 34.01 9.33 14.81
N LYS A 203 35.16 10.02 14.91
CA LYS A 203 35.92 10.44 13.72
C LYS A 203 36.44 9.20 12.98
N ASP A 204 35.70 8.75 11.96
CA ASP A 204 36.12 7.67 11.09
C ASP A 204 37.44 8.05 10.38
N ARG A 205 38.54 7.43 10.83
CA ARG A 205 39.87 7.50 10.22
C ARG A 205 40.09 6.38 9.19
N GLN A 206 39.03 5.71 8.73
CA GLN A 206 39.17 4.59 7.80
C GLN A 206 39.31 5.07 6.35
N ASN A 207 40.31 4.53 5.65
CA ASN A 207 40.43 4.66 4.20
C ASN A 207 39.33 3.82 3.54
N PHE A 208 38.27 4.51 3.09
CA PHE A 208 37.15 3.90 2.40
C PHE A 208 37.47 3.77 0.90
N ASN A 209 37.63 2.54 0.42
CA ASN A 209 37.86 2.21 -0.97
C ASN A 209 37.24 0.85 -1.29
N LEU A 210 36.01 0.88 -1.81
CA LEU A 210 35.22 -0.31 -2.11
C LEU A 210 34.85 -0.34 -3.59
N ASP A 211 35.21 -1.43 -4.26
CA ASP A 211 34.78 -1.74 -5.63
C ASP A 211 33.63 -2.74 -5.58
N VAL A 212 32.48 -2.35 -6.12
CA VAL A 212 31.27 -3.16 -6.18
C VAL A 212 30.94 -3.47 -7.64
N GLU A 213 30.77 -4.74 -7.96
CA GLU A 213 30.43 -5.22 -9.30
C GLU A 213 29.06 -5.93 -9.27
N LEU A 214 28.13 -5.47 -10.10
CA LEU A 214 26.79 -6.01 -10.32
C LEU A 214 26.75 -6.75 -11.66
N SER A 215 26.56 -8.06 -11.61
CA SER A 215 26.38 -8.92 -12.78
C SER A 215 24.94 -9.37 -12.89
N VAL A 216 24.28 -9.08 -14.01
CA VAL A 216 22.85 -9.40 -14.24
C VAL A 216 22.74 -10.36 -15.42
N ALA A 217 21.94 -11.42 -15.26
CA ALA A 217 21.68 -12.39 -16.33
C ALA A 217 21.10 -11.68 -17.58
N GLY A 218 21.71 -11.91 -18.74
CA GLY A 218 21.31 -11.30 -20.03
C GLY A 218 21.94 -9.94 -20.34
N ARG A 219 22.74 -9.35 -19.44
CA ARG A 219 23.58 -8.18 -19.77
C ARG A 219 24.97 -8.64 -20.22
N GLY A 220 25.48 -8.07 -21.31
CA GLY A 220 26.78 -8.46 -21.88
C GLY A 220 28.01 -7.99 -21.07
N LYS A 221 27.86 -7.02 -20.16
CA LYS A 221 28.93 -6.55 -19.27
C LYS A 221 28.40 -6.27 -17.86
N PRO A 222 29.17 -6.58 -16.81
CA PRO A 222 28.82 -6.23 -15.44
C PRO A 222 29.00 -4.72 -15.20
N VAL A 223 28.19 -4.16 -14.31
CA VAL A 223 28.26 -2.75 -13.91
C VAL A 223 29.18 -2.62 -12.71
N ARG A 224 30.14 -1.71 -12.76
CA ARG A 224 31.13 -1.49 -11.69
C ARG A 224 30.96 -0.12 -11.05
N TYR A 225 30.99 -0.09 -9.72
CA TYR A 225 30.95 1.12 -8.91
C TYR A 225 32.17 1.15 -7.98
N THR A 226 32.94 2.23 -8.07
CA THR A 226 34.05 2.50 -7.15
C THR A 226 33.62 3.56 -6.15
N ILE A 227 33.55 3.16 -4.88
CA ILE A 227 33.15 4.00 -3.75
C ILE A 227 34.41 4.36 -2.95
N LYS A 228 34.77 5.63 -3.01
CA LYS A 228 35.86 6.27 -2.30
C LYS A 228 35.30 7.25 -1.28
N ARG A 229 36.14 7.72 -0.36
CA ARG A 229 35.77 8.76 0.62
C ARG A 229 35.14 10.00 -0.02
N GLU A 230 35.64 10.43 -1.18
CA GLU A 230 35.15 11.62 -1.90
C GLU A 230 33.72 11.48 -2.42
N ASN A 231 33.30 10.26 -2.77
CA ASN A 231 31.98 9.97 -3.35
C ASN A 231 31.13 9.05 -2.47
N ALA A 232 31.50 8.86 -1.20
CA ALA A 232 30.85 7.95 -0.25
C ALA A 232 29.38 8.32 0.05
N HIS A 233 29.00 9.58 -0.17
CA HIS A 233 27.64 10.07 0.04
C HIS A 233 26.74 9.95 -1.21
N LEU A 234 27.27 9.49 -2.34
CA LEU A 234 26.52 9.39 -3.59
C LEU A 234 25.86 8.02 -3.72
N THR A 235 24.53 7.99 -3.65
CA THR A 235 23.74 6.78 -3.90
C THR A 235 23.84 6.35 -5.37
N ARG A 236 24.03 5.05 -5.59
CA ARG A 236 24.03 4.42 -6.91
C ARG A 236 22.83 3.49 -7.03
N SER A 237 22.13 3.52 -8.16
CA SER A 237 20.99 2.65 -8.44
C SER A 237 21.07 2.06 -9.84
N ASP A 238 20.46 0.88 -10.00
CA ASP A 238 20.30 0.18 -11.28
C ASP A 238 18.93 -0.51 -11.28
N ARG A 239 18.36 -0.73 -12.47
CA ARG A 239 17.05 -1.38 -12.66
C ARG A 239 17.22 -2.73 -13.34
N VAL A 240 16.64 -3.76 -12.75
CA VAL A 240 16.68 -5.14 -13.24
C VAL A 240 15.25 -5.66 -13.35
N ASP A 241 14.96 -6.42 -14.41
CA ASP A 241 13.67 -7.08 -14.57
C ASP A 241 13.49 -8.12 -13.46
N ILE A 242 12.30 -8.21 -12.86
CA ILE A 242 12.00 -9.06 -11.70
C ILE A 242 12.31 -10.55 -11.91
N ASN A 243 12.28 -11.01 -13.17
CA ASN A 243 12.51 -12.42 -13.55
C ASN A 243 13.99 -12.74 -13.82
N LYS A 244 14.92 -11.84 -13.52
CA LYS A 244 16.35 -12.02 -13.79
C LYS A 244 17.14 -12.13 -12.50
N GLU A 245 17.98 -13.15 -12.44
CA GLU A 245 18.96 -13.30 -11.37
C GLU A 245 20.13 -12.32 -11.55
N PHE A 246 20.68 -11.86 -10.42
CA PHE A 246 21.86 -11.01 -10.40
C PHE A 246 22.78 -11.35 -9.23
N ASN A 247 24.08 -11.16 -9.43
CA ASN A 247 25.12 -11.37 -8.43
C ASN A 247 25.83 -10.03 -8.14
N VAL A 248 26.08 -9.76 -6.86
CA VAL A 248 26.85 -8.59 -6.41
C VAL A 248 28.13 -9.06 -5.76
N THR A 249 29.27 -8.56 -6.24
CA THR A 249 30.58 -8.83 -5.63
C THR A 249 31.20 -7.53 -5.15
N ALA A 250 31.66 -7.49 -3.90
CA ALA A 250 32.31 -6.33 -3.31
C ALA A 250 33.75 -6.68 -2.93
N ARG A 251 34.70 -5.79 -3.26
CA ARG A 251 36.14 -5.95 -3.01
C ARG A 251 36.72 -4.66 -2.47
N GLY A 252 37.63 -4.74 -1.49
CA GLY A 252 38.32 -3.58 -0.93
C GLY A 252 38.07 -3.36 0.56
N THR A 253 38.22 -2.11 1.00
CA THR A 253 38.15 -1.72 2.42
C THR A 253 37.01 -0.74 2.67
N GLY A 254 36.13 -1.08 3.62
CA GLY A 254 34.97 -0.28 4.00
C GLY A 254 33.70 -1.11 4.06
N THR A 255 32.60 -0.47 4.45
CA THR A 255 31.27 -1.08 4.55
C THR A 255 30.27 -0.29 3.71
N ALA A 256 29.53 -0.97 2.85
CA ALA A 256 28.45 -0.36 2.07
C ALA A 256 27.15 -1.14 2.28
N THR A 257 26.02 -0.44 2.13
CA THR A 257 24.68 -1.03 2.24
C THR A 257 24.10 -1.22 0.85
N LEU A 258 23.71 -2.45 0.52
CA LEU A 258 22.94 -2.78 -0.67
C LEU A 258 21.46 -2.90 -0.28
N SER A 259 20.59 -2.24 -1.03
CA SER A 259 19.13 -2.39 -0.89
C SER A 259 18.54 -2.80 -2.23
N VAL A 260 17.69 -3.82 -2.22
CA VAL A 260 16.99 -4.33 -3.40
C VAL A 260 15.51 -4.03 -3.22
N LEU A 261 14.96 -3.19 -4.09
CA LEU A 261 13.53 -2.85 -4.09
C LEU A 261 12.87 -3.47 -5.32
N THR A 262 11.90 -4.33 -5.07
CA THR A 262 11.08 -4.94 -6.12
C THR A 262 9.74 -4.23 -6.20
N LEU A 263 9.51 -3.51 -7.30
CA LEU A 263 8.24 -2.86 -7.60
C LEU A 263 7.46 -3.71 -8.60
N TYR A 264 6.25 -4.11 -8.23
CA TYR A 264 5.35 -4.87 -9.09
C TYR A 264 3.90 -4.57 -8.72
N TYR A 265 2.99 -4.74 -9.68
CA TYR A 265 1.56 -4.68 -9.42
C TYR A 265 1.13 -6.00 -8.77
N ALA A 266 0.93 -5.96 -7.45
CA ALA A 266 0.35 -7.08 -6.73
C ALA A 266 -1.16 -7.14 -6.99
N ARG A 267 -1.70 -8.34 -7.16
CA ARG A 267 -3.15 -8.53 -7.20
C ARG A 267 -3.76 -8.12 -5.86
N PRO A 268 -4.87 -7.36 -5.83
CA PRO A 268 -5.61 -7.13 -4.61
C PRO A 268 -6.20 -8.46 -4.14
N VAL A 269 -5.65 -8.98 -3.06
CA VAL A 269 -6.15 -10.16 -2.38
C VAL A 269 -6.43 -9.72 -0.95
N GLU A 270 -7.66 -9.88 -0.50
CA GLU A 270 -7.96 -9.78 0.92
C GLU A 270 -7.25 -10.94 1.63
N LYS A 271 -6.08 -10.69 2.21
CA LYS A 271 -5.49 -11.70 3.07
C LYS A 271 -6.27 -11.67 4.38
N LYS A 272 -6.83 -12.81 4.78
CA LYS A 272 -7.49 -12.98 6.10
C LYS A 272 -6.56 -12.57 7.26
N SER A 273 -5.24 -12.55 7.05
CA SER A 273 -4.22 -12.10 8.01
C SER A 273 -4.12 -10.59 8.21
N ASP A 274 -4.68 -9.77 7.32
CA ASP A 274 -4.44 -8.31 7.35
C ASP A 274 -5.34 -7.62 8.39
N CYS A 275 -6.54 -8.14 8.65
CA CYS A 275 -7.51 -7.53 9.58
C CYS A 275 -7.50 -8.14 10.99
N THR A 276 -6.31 -8.34 11.57
CA THR A 276 -6.16 -8.89 12.93
C THR A 276 -6.54 -7.88 14.01
N PHE A 277 -6.13 -6.63 13.84
CA PHE A 277 -6.29 -5.57 14.85
C PHE A 277 -7.48 -4.64 14.58
N PHE A 278 -8.01 -4.62 13.37
CA PHE A 278 -9.17 -3.81 13.00
C PHE A 278 -10.25 -4.69 12.40
N ASP A 279 -11.49 -4.40 12.77
CA ASP A 279 -12.63 -4.77 11.95
C ASP A 279 -12.95 -3.60 11.02
N LEU A 280 -13.10 -3.87 9.73
CA LEU A 280 -13.47 -2.87 8.74
C LEU A 280 -14.47 -3.50 7.80
N THR A 281 -15.64 -2.87 7.71
CA THR A 281 -16.67 -3.16 6.71
C THR A 281 -16.88 -1.93 5.86
N VAL A 282 -16.83 -2.08 4.54
CA VAL A 282 -17.02 -0.99 3.58
C VAL A 282 -18.19 -1.33 2.68
N LYS A 283 -19.12 -0.39 2.55
CA LYS A 283 -20.27 -0.51 1.64
C LYS A 283 -20.37 0.73 0.78
N MET A 284 -20.66 0.54 -0.51
CA MET A 284 -20.91 1.62 -1.46
C MET A 284 -22.26 1.36 -2.09
N GLU A 285 -23.22 2.24 -1.83
CA GLU A 285 -24.61 2.10 -2.28
C GLU A 285 -24.99 3.29 -3.15
N LYS A 286 -25.79 3.06 -4.20
CA LYS A 286 -26.27 4.15 -5.06
C LYS A 286 -27.23 5.02 -4.27
N ASP A 287 -26.95 6.32 -4.24
CA ASP A 287 -27.80 7.34 -3.64
C ASP A 287 -28.67 7.93 -4.74
N ASN A 288 -29.99 7.76 -4.62
CA ASN A 288 -30.95 8.18 -5.65
C ASN A 288 -31.30 9.67 -5.58
N GLU A 289 -30.67 10.41 -4.67
CA GLU A 289 -30.90 11.84 -4.48
C GLU A 289 -29.95 12.68 -5.36
N GLY A 290 -30.36 12.99 -6.60
CA GLY A 290 -29.68 13.99 -7.44
C GLY A 290 -29.72 13.74 -8.94
N ALA A 291 -29.35 14.76 -9.73
CA ALA A 291 -29.21 14.66 -11.19
C ALA A 291 -27.88 13.99 -11.63
N ILE A 292 -26.90 13.92 -10.73
CA ILE A 292 -25.59 13.29 -10.94
C ILE A 292 -25.61 11.92 -10.26
N GLU A 293 -25.09 10.87 -10.91
CA GLU A 293 -24.95 9.55 -10.30
C GLU A 293 -24.11 9.65 -9.02
N THR A 294 -24.77 9.50 -7.88
CA THR A 294 -24.19 9.68 -6.56
C THR A 294 -24.19 8.35 -5.82
N TYR A 295 -23.15 8.12 -5.05
CA TYR A 295 -22.98 6.91 -4.26
C TYR A 295 -22.60 7.29 -2.84
N LYS A 296 -23.25 6.68 -1.86
CA LYS A 296 -22.94 6.85 -0.46
C LYS A 296 -21.99 5.74 -0.05
N ILE A 297 -20.76 6.11 0.34
CA ILE A 297 -19.81 5.18 0.94
C ILE A 297 -20.01 5.20 2.45
N THR A 298 -20.19 4.02 3.05
CA THR A 298 -20.33 3.82 4.49
C THR A 298 -19.24 2.86 4.96
N MET A 299 -18.51 3.27 6.00
CA MET A 299 -17.43 2.51 6.61
C MET A 299 -17.75 2.31 8.08
N ASP A 300 -17.80 1.04 8.50
CA ASP A 300 -17.96 0.63 9.89
C ASP A 300 -16.65 0.01 10.37
N PHE A 301 -16.10 0.51 11.48
CA PHE A 301 -14.85 0.01 12.00
C PHE A 301 -14.75 0.09 13.53
N TYR A 302 -13.99 -0.84 14.11
CA TYR A 302 -13.60 -0.83 15.53
C TYR A 302 -12.26 -1.55 15.72
N TYR A 303 -11.62 -1.29 16.87
CA TYR A 303 -10.31 -1.85 17.19
C TYR A 303 -10.42 -3.17 17.96
N LYS A 304 -9.85 -4.25 17.42
CA LYS A 304 -9.85 -5.59 18.02
C LYS A 304 -8.76 -5.70 19.09
N SER A 305 -9.00 -5.12 20.26
CA SER A 305 -8.11 -5.23 21.42
C SER A 305 -8.89 -5.37 22.72
N ASP A 306 -8.41 -6.27 23.59
CA ASP A 306 -9.00 -6.49 24.90
C ASP A 306 -8.63 -5.37 25.89
N LYS A 307 -7.51 -4.67 25.66
CA LYS A 307 -6.85 -3.84 26.69
C LYS A 307 -6.99 -2.34 26.47
N THR A 308 -6.90 -1.85 25.24
CA THR A 308 -6.79 -0.43 24.94
C THR A 308 -7.53 -0.05 23.66
N ASP A 309 -8.03 1.18 23.60
CA ASP A 309 -8.46 1.80 22.34
C ASP A 309 -7.24 2.03 21.43
N ALA A 310 -7.46 2.10 20.11
CA ALA A 310 -6.44 2.50 19.16
C ALA A 310 -6.18 4.01 19.29
N THR A 311 -4.92 4.41 19.16
CA THR A 311 -4.52 5.81 19.19
C THR A 311 -4.81 6.48 17.85
N MET A 312 -3.99 7.46 17.44
CA MET A 312 -4.21 8.20 16.21
C MET A 312 -4.19 7.22 15.02
N THR A 313 -5.32 7.12 14.33
CA THR A 313 -5.58 6.14 13.27
C THR A 313 -5.79 6.88 11.95
N ILE A 314 -5.24 6.34 10.87
CA ILE A 314 -5.44 6.86 9.51
C ILE A 314 -6.42 5.94 8.79
N LEU A 315 -7.37 6.57 8.09
CA LEU A 315 -8.13 5.94 7.01
C LEU A 315 -7.61 6.51 5.68
N ASP A 316 -7.00 5.64 4.89
CA ASP A 316 -6.56 5.94 3.53
C ASP A 316 -7.56 5.35 2.53
N ILE A 317 -8.31 6.22 1.87
CA ILE A 317 -9.43 5.88 1.00
C ILE A 317 -9.06 6.20 -0.43
N GLY A 318 -8.93 5.18 -1.27
CA GLY A 318 -8.76 5.36 -2.71
C GLY A 318 -10.04 5.90 -3.34
N ILE A 319 -9.91 6.94 -4.18
CA ILE A 319 -11.03 7.47 -4.97
C ILE A 319 -11.05 6.70 -6.30
N PRO A 320 -12.15 6.00 -6.65
CA PRO A 320 -12.26 5.33 -7.94
C PRO A 320 -12.13 6.33 -9.10
N THR A 321 -11.57 5.88 -10.23
CA THR A 321 -11.37 6.74 -11.40
C THR A 321 -12.70 7.33 -11.88
N GLY A 322 -12.72 8.64 -12.11
CA GLY A 322 -13.92 9.35 -12.54
C GLY A 322 -14.87 9.75 -11.39
N PHE A 323 -14.52 9.49 -10.13
CA PHE A 323 -15.29 9.93 -8.97
C PHE A 323 -14.66 11.15 -8.28
N THR A 324 -15.50 11.91 -7.60
CA THR A 324 -15.10 13.01 -6.71
C THR A 324 -15.89 12.93 -5.40
N VAL A 325 -15.28 13.32 -4.29
CA VAL A 325 -15.90 13.29 -2.96
C VAL A 325 -16.67 14.59 -2.70
N GLU A 326 -17.83 14.50 -2.05
CA GLU A 326 -18.59 15.67 -1.58
C GLU A 326 -17.87 16.33 -0.39
N ASN A 327 -17.32 17.52 -0.62
CA ASN A 327 -16.56 18.25 0.39
C ASN A 327 -17.44 18.70 1.56
N ARG A 328 -18.73 18.96 1.35
CA ARG A 328 -19.64 19.40 2.43
C ARG A 328 -19.78 18.34 3.51
N ASP A 329 -19.92 17.08 3.11
CA ASP A 329 -20.03 15.94 4.03
C ASP A 329 -18.73 15.81 4.86
N LEU A 330 -17.56 15.98 4.23
CA LEU A 330 -16.26 15.95 4.93
C LEU A 330 -16.08 17.12 5.91
N GLU A 331 -16.52 18.32 5.52
CA GLU A 331 -16.48 19.49 6.41
C GLU A 331 -17.38 19.30 7.63
N GLU A 332 -18.55 18.68 7.47
CA GLU A 332 -19.45 18.35 8.57
C GLU A 332 -18.83 17.33 9.53
N LEU A 333 -18.22 16.27 9.00
CA LEU A 333 -17.49 15.27 9.80
C LEU A 333 -16.34 15.90 10.62
N SER A 334 -15.70 16.95 10.09
CA SER A 334 -14.57 17.62 10.74
C SER A 334 -14.97 18.74 11.71
N ARG A 335 -16.00 19.53 11.37
CA ARG A 335 -16.42 20.72 12.12
C ARG A 335 -17.64 20.51 13.00
N GLY A 336 -18.35 19.38 12.83
CA GLY A 336 -19.54 19.03 13.60
C GLY A 336 -19.30 18.96 15.10
N LYS A 337 -20.38 18.94 15.89
CA LYS A 337 -20.31 18.94 17.37
C LYS A 337 -19.59 17.71 17.93
N GLU A 338 -19.68 16.58 17.26
CA GLU A 338 -19.08 15.31 17.68
C GLU A 338 -17.64 15.10 17.17
N ARG A 339 -17.21 15.86 16.15
CA ARG A 339 -15.89 15.79 15.48
C ARG A 339 -15.37 14.36 15.31
N TYR A 340 -15.93 13.65 14.34
CA TYR A 340 -15.49 12.30 14.01
C TYR A 340 -14.10 12.26 13.37
N ILE A 341 -13.75 13.29 12.58
CA ILE A 341 -12.43 13.40 11.94
C ILE A 341 -11.68 14.65 12.43
N GLN A 342 -10.39 14.49 12.71
CA GLN A 342 -9.53 15.60 13.13
C GLN A 342 -9.15 16.50 11.94
N LYS A 343 -8.85 15.87 10.80
CA LYS A 343 -8.43 16.50 9.55
C LYS A 343 -8.73 15.54 8.40
N PHE A 344 -8.95 16.09 7.22
CA PHE A 344 -8.89 15.35 5.97
C PHE A 344 -7.92 16.01 5.00
N GLU A 345 -7.30 15.21 4.16
CA GLU A 345 -6.43 15.65 3.06
C GLU A 345 -6.85 14.90 1.80
N MET A 346 -7.11 15.63 0.73
CA MET A 346 -7.30 15.05 -0.59
C MET A 346 -5.98 15.20 -1.33
N ASP A 347 -5.33 14.06 -1.58
CA ASP A 347 -4.04 14.07 -2.23
C ASP A 347 -4.21 14.28 -3.72
N LYS A 348 -3.56 15.32 -4.24
CA LYS A 348 -3.47 15.56 -5.69
C LYS A 348 -2.16 15.03 -6.28
N VAL A 349 -1.21 14.58 -5.45
CA VAL A 349 0.20 14.41 -5.87
C VAL A 349 0.83 13.07 -5.45
N LEU A 350 0.43 12.44 -4.33
CA LEU A 350 1.14 11.23 -3.84
C LEU A 350 0.60 9.89 -4.37
N SER A 351 -0.56 9.85 -5.01
CA SER A 351 -1.16 8.61 -5.53
C SER A 351 -1.53 8.77 -7.00
N GLU A 352 -1.13 7.82 -7.86
CA GLU A 352 -1.55 7.77 -9.28
C GLU A 352 -3.09 7.71 -9.44
N ARG A 353 -3.78 7.28 -8.38
CA ARG A 353 -5.23 7.36 -8.18
C ARG A 353 -5.48 8.34 -7.05
N GLY A 354 -6.28 9.40 -7.23
CA GLY A 354 -6.55 10.35 -6.15
C GLY A 354 -6.94 9.64 -4.84
N SER A 355 -6.37 10.05 -3.71
CA SER A 355 -6.66 9.45 -2.40
C SER A 355 -7.21 10.49 -1.43
N LEU A 356 -8.10 10.03 -0.55
CA LEU A 356 -8.64 10.79 0.57
C LEU A 356 -8.09 10.20 1.87
N ILE A 357 -7.34 11.00 2.60
CA ILE A 357 -6.75 10.62 3.89
C ILE A 357 -7.56 11.27 4.99
N LEU A 358 -8.15 10.46 5.88
CA LEU A 358 -8.85 10.94 7.08
C LEU A 358 -8.02 10.61 8.33
N TYR A 359 -7.86 11.61 9.19
CA TYR A 359 -7.14 11.48 10.47
C TYR A 359 -8.15 11.34 11.62
N LEU A 360 -8.10 10.22 12.33
CA LEU A 360 -8.93 9.94 13.51
C LEU A 360 -8.10 10.08 14.78
N ASP A 361 -8.64 10.74 15.80
CA ASP A 361 -7.95 10.93 17.08
C ASP A 361 -7.77 9.61 17.84
N LYS A 362 -8.79 8.74 17.79
CA LYS A 362 -8.80 7.40 18.39
C LYS A 362 -9.86 6.52 17.73
N VAL A 363 -9.70 5.20 17.82
CA VAL A 363 -10.73 4.21 17.43
C VAL A 363 -11.08 3.35 18.64
N LEU A 364 -12.38 3.23 18.91
CA LEU A 364 -12.89 2.53 20.09
C LEU A 364 -12.83 1.01 19.91
N ARG A 365 -12.63 0.29 21.01
CA ARG A 365 -12.47 -1.18 20.99
C ARG A 365 -13.76 -2.02 20.84
N LYS A 366 -14.91 -1.48 21.25
CA LYS A 366 -16.16 -2.24 21.41
C LYS A 366 -17.38 -1.61 20.75
N GLU A 367 -17.25 -0.36 20.35
CA GLU A 367 -18.34 0.39 19.73
C GLU A 367 -17.95 0.64 18.27
N PRO A 368 -18.70 0.08 17.31
CA PRO A 368 -18.44 0.34 15.91
C PRO A 368 -18.65 1.82 15.64
N GLN A 369 -17.61 2.44 15.12
CA GLN A 369 -17.69 3.81 14.62
C GLN A 369 -18.08 3.75 13.14
N ARG A 370 -19.06 4.57 12.78
CA ARG A 370 -19.57 4.67 11.42
C ARG A 370 -19.18 6.01 10.82
N LEU A 371 -18.54 5.97 9.66
CA LEU A 371 -18.28 7.14 8.83
C LEU A 371 -18.96 6.95 7.48
N ALA A 372 -19.68 7.98 7.02
CA ALA A 372 -20.28 7.97 5.71
C ALA A 372 -20.19 9.34 5.04
N PHE A 373 -19.97 9.33 3.74
CA PHE A 373 -19.97 10.54 2.90
C PHE A 373 -20.35 10.16 1.47
N ARG A 374 -20.73 11.15 0.66
CA ARG A 374 -21.11 10.93 -0.73
C ARG A 374 -19.94 11.09 -1.69
N MET A 375 -19.97 10.31 -2.76
CA MET A 375 -19.08 10.39 -3.91
C MET A 375 -19.93 10.53 -5.17
N HIS A 376 -19.55 11.48 -6.02
CA HIS A 376 -20.22 11.76 -7.28
C HIS A 376 -19.40 11.21 -8.43
N LYS A 377 -20.05 10.51 -9.36
CA LYS A 377 -19.44 10.03 -10.59
C LYS A 377 -19.48 11.15 -11.64
N MET A 378 -18.31 11.68 -11.97
CA MET A 378 -18.12 12.80 -12.90
C MET A 378 -17.84 12.33 -14.33
N LEU A 379 -17.26 11.14 -14.49
CA LEU A 379 -16.89 10.56 -15.79
C LEU A 379 -17.36 9.11 -15.88
N ASN A 380 -17.85 8.71 -17.05
CA ASN A 380 -18.10 7.32 -17.37
C ASN A 380 -16.79 6.68 -17.83
N VAL A 381 -16.34 5.66 -17.10
CA VAL A 381 -15.16 4.85 -17.41
C VAL A 381 -15.64 3.48 -17.88
N GLY A 382 -14.99 2.89 -18.88
CA GLY A 382 -15.40 1.60 -19.46
C GLY A 382 -15.40 0.45 -18.44
N VAL A 383 -14.24 0.17 -17.85
CA VAL A 383 -14.12 -0.78 -16.72
C VAL A 383 -13.63 -0.03 -15.49
N LEU A 384 -14.53 0.15 -14.52
CA LEU A 384 -14.20 0.78 -13.25
C LEU A 384 -13.40 -0.20 -12.39
N GLN A 385 -12.19 0.20 -12.01
CA GLN A 385 -11.36 -0.60 -11.11
C GLN A 385 -11.85 -0.46 -9.67
N PRO A 386 -11.85 -1.55 -8.88
CA PRO A 386 -12.10 -1.47 -7.44
C PRO A 386 -11.13 -0.51 -6.75
N ALA A 387 -11.64 0.26 -5.81
CA ALA A 387 -10.84 1.07 -4.91
C ALA A 387 -10.71 0.38 -3.55
N ALA A 388 -9.77 0.86 -2.73
CA ALA A 388 -9.48 0.27 -1.43
C ALA A 388 -9.62 1.30 -0.32
N VAL A 389 -10.08 0.86 0.84
CA VAL A 389 -9.97 1.57 2.12
C VAL A 389 -8.97 0.82 2.98
N THR A 390 -7.96 1.53 3.49
CA THR A 390 -6.97 0.97 4.41
C THR A 390 -7.02 1.71 5.73
N ILE A 391 -7.26 0.98 6.82
CA ILE A 391 -7.23 1.51 8.19
C ILE A 391 -5.98 1.03 8.92
N TYR A 392 -5.25 1.94 9.56
CA TYR A 392 -4.05 1.60 10.33
C TYR A 392 -3.71 2.63 11.40
N GLU A 393 -3.07 2.17 12.47
CA GLU A 393 -2.56 3.06 13.51
C GLU A 393 -1.27 3.76 13.05
N TYR A 394 -1.18 5.07 13.25
CA TYR A 394 -0.07 5.89 12.75
C TYR A 394 1.32 5.44 13.22
N TYR A 395 1.42 4.99 14.49
CA TYR A 395 2.68 4.57 15.10
C TYR A 395 2.99 3.09 14.91
N SER A 396 2.03 2.32 14.39
CA SER A 396 2.16 0.87 14.15
C SER A 396 1.50 0.49 12.82
N PRO A 397 2.01 0.98 11.67
CA PRO A 397 1.35 0.80 10.36
C PRO A 397 1.33 -0.66 9.88
N ASN A 398 2.08 -1.56 10.52
CA ASN A 398 2.06 -2.99 10.21
C ASN A 398 0.70 -3.64 10.54
N ALA A 399 -0.03 -3.09 11.51
CA ALA A 399 -1.36 -3.54 11.90
C ALA A 399 -2.45 -2.86 11.04
N ARG A 400 -2.40 -3.06 9.72
CA ARG A 400 -3.33 -2.44 8.77
C ARG A 400 -4.34 -3.41 8.21
N CYS A 401 -5.60 -2.99 8.14
CA CYS A 401 -6.67 -3.74 7.48
C CYS A 401 -7.07 -3.02 6.20
N THR A 402 -7.06 -3.74 5.07
CA THR A 402 -7.46 -3.21 3.76
C THR A 402 -8.70 -3.94 3.27
N LYS A 403 -9.70 -3.19 2.82
CA LYS A 403 -10.94 -3.69 2.21
C LYS A 403 -11.18 -3.01 0.87
N PHE A 404 -11.63 -3.77 -0.11
CA PHE A 404 -11.94 -3.24 -1.43
C PHE A 404 -13.43 -2.94 -1.56
N PHE A 405 -13.76 -1.95 -2.38
CA PHE A 405 -15.15 -1.59 -2.66
C PHE A 405 -15.33 -1.24 -4.14
N HIS A 406 -16.53 -1.55 -4.64
CA HIS A 406 -16.94 -1.26 -6.01
C HIS A 406 -18.47 -1.03 -6.02
N PRO A 407 -19.01 -0.11 -6.85
CA PRO A 407 -20.44 0.20 -6.88
C PRO A 407 -21.36 -1.00 -7.19
N GLU A 408 -20.90 -1.91 -8.04
CA GLU A 408 -21.71 -3.03 -8.56
C GLU A 408 -21.25 -4.40 -8.03
N ARG A 409 -20.07 -4.49 -7.40
CA ARG A 409 -19.44 -5.77 -7.06
C ARG A 409 -19.25 -5.86 -5.55
N ALA A 410 -19.67 -6.97 -4.97
CA ALA A 410 -19.44 -7.25 -3.56
C ALA A 410 -17.93 -7.28 -3.26
N ASP A 411 -17.52 -6.66 -2.14
CA ASP A 411 -16.14 -6.59 -1.63
C ASP A 411 -15.08 -6.13 -2.65
N GLY A 412 -15.48 -5.37 -3.68
CA GLY A 412 -14.56 -4.92 -4.72
C GLY A 412 -13.86 -6.06 -5.46
N ALA A 413 -14.50 -7.23 -5.56
CA ALA A 413 -13.91 -8.38 -6.22
C ALA A 413 -13.55 -8.08 -7.69
N ILE A 414 -12.33 -8.44 -8.07
CA ILE A 414 -11.90 -8.46 -9.47
C ILE A 414 -12.69 -9.56 -10.19
N SER A 415 -13.21 -9.26 -11.38
CA SER A 415 -13.85 -10.27 -12.22
C SER A 415 -12.83 -11.32 -12.65
N ARG A 416 -13.11 -12.59 -12.35
CA ARG A 416 -12.24 -13.72 -12.66
C ARG A 416 -13.04 -14.79 -13.39
N LEU A 417 -12.39 -15.47 -14.31
CA LEU A 417 -12.90 -16.70 -14.90
C LEU A 417 -12.05 -17.85 -14.35
N CYS A 418 -12.69 -18.75 -13.61
CA CYS A 418 -12.03 -19.83 -12.89
C CYS A 418 -12.49 -21.19 -13.40
N LYS A 419 -11.56 -22.13 -13.51
CA LYS A 419 -11.82 -23.56 -13.72
C LYS A 419 -11.11 -24.34 -12.61
N GLY A 420 -11.86 -24.80 -11.61
CA GLY A 420 -11.27 -25.30 -10.37
C GLY A 420 -10.47 -24.19 -9.66
N ASP A 421 -9.22 -24.47 -9.32
CA ASP A 421 -8.33 -23.52 -8.62
C ASP A 421 -7.57 -22.55 -9.56
N LEU A 422 -7.64 -22.77 -10.87
CA LEU A 422 -6.98 -21.95 -11.88
C LEU A 422 -7.90 -20.82 -12.34
N CYS A 423 -7.54 -19.58 -12.03
CA CYS A 423 -8.32 -18.38 -12.36
C CYS A 423 -7.52 -17.40 -13.22
N GLN A 424 -8.17 -16.87 -14.25
CA GLN A 424 -7.65 -15.78 -15.08
C GLN A 424 -8.38 -14.47 -14.78
N CYS A 425 -7.65 -13.36 -14.90
CA CYS A 425 -8.23 -12.02 -14.79
C CYS A 425 -9.15 -11.74 -15.98
N ALA A 426 -10.35 -11.21 -15.72
CA ALA A 426 -11.34 -10.92 -16.73
C ALA A 426 -11.81 -9.46 -16.64
N GLU A 427 -10.92 -8.49 -16.41
CA GLU A 427 -11.26 -7.05 -16.34
C GLU A 427 -11.34 -6.36 -17.72
N GLU A 428 -11.55 -7.12 -18.78
CA GLU A 428 -11.69 -6.58 -20.13
C GLU A 428 -13.15 -6.20 -20.43
N ASN A 429 -13.37 -5.39 -21.46
CA ASN A 429 -14.73 -5.09 -21.93
C ASN A 429 -15.43 -6.39 -22.41
N CYS A 430 -16.77 -6.41 -22.34
CA CYS A 430 -17.56 -7.50 -22.89
C CYS A 430 -17.49 -7.54 -24.42
N SER A 431 -17.50 -8.73 -25.01
CA SER A 431 -17.83 -8.88 -26.43
C SER A 431 -19.31 -8.56 -26.65
N TYR A 432 -19.61 -7.88 -27.75
CA TYR A 432 -20.96 -7.52 -28.14
C TYR A 432 -21.38 -8.30 -29.36
N GLN A 433 -22.55 -8.93 -29.29
CA GLN A 433 -23.14 -9.54 -30.47
C GLN A 433 -23.46 -8.47 -31.51
N LYS A 434 -22.90 -8.64 -32.71
CA LYS A 434 -23.15 -7.73 -33.82
C LYS A 434 -24.55 -7.97 -34.38
N LYS A 435 -25.47 -7.04 -34.07
CA LYS A 435 -26.87 -7.07 -34.55
C LYS A 435 -27.13 -6.12 -35.71
N ASN A 436 -26.26 -5.14 -35.93
CA ASN A 436 -26.39 -4.18 -37.03
C ASN A 436 -25.98 -4.79 -38.38
N HIS A 437 -26.25 -4.07 -39.47
CA HIS A 437 -25.72 -4.41 -40.78
C HIS A 437 -24.20 -4.21 -40.80
N ILE A 438 -23.47 -5.17 -41.34
CA ILE A 438 -22.01 -5.22 -41.41
C ILE A 438 -21.64 -5.51 -42.86
N GLY A 439 -20.68 -4.76 -43.40
CA GLY A 439 -20.21 -4.96 -44.76
C GLY A 439 -19.38 -6.25 -44.90
N ASP A 440 -19.41 -6.87 -46.08
CA ASP A 440 -18.73 -8.14 -46.32
C ASP A 440 -17.20 -8.02 -46.24
N GLU A 441 -16.65 -6.90 -46.73
CA GLU A 441 -15.22 -6.57 -46.59
C GLU A 441 -14.80 -6.45 -45.11
N GLU A 442 -15.66 -5.89 -44.24
CA GLU A 442 -15.36 -5.75 -42.81
C GLU A 442 -15.21 -7.12 -42.15
N ARG A 443 -16.10 -8.08 -42.47
CA ARG A 443 -16.02 -9.44 -41.95
C ARG A 443 -14.74 -10.14 -42.39
N PHE A 444 -14.40 -10.03 -43.68
CA PHE A 444 -13.20 -10.67 -44.24
C PHE A 444 -11.92 -10.07 -43.66
N ASN A 445 -11.82 -8.74 -43.64
CA ASN A 445 -10.68 -8.04 -43.06
C ASN A 445 -10.49 -8.38 -41.58
N ARG A 446 -11.59 -8.50 -40.82
CA ARG A 446 -11.52 -8.92 -39.42
C ARG A 446 -11.05 -10.36 -39.25
N ALA A 447 -11.57 -11.30 -40.03
CA ALA A 447 -11.16 -12.70 -40.01
C ALA A 447 -9.66 -12.88 -40.33
N CYS A 448 -9.11 -12.02 -41.19
CA CYS A 448 -7.73 -12.03 -41.63
C CYS A 448 -6.81 -11.07 -40.88
N GLU A 449 -7.30 -10.39 -39.84
CA GLU A 449 -6.49 -9.49 -39.03
C GLU A 449 -5.37 -10.24 -38.30
N ALA A 450 -4.20 -9.60 -38.17
CA ALA A 450 -3.07 -10.16 -37.45
C ALA A 450 -3.43 -10.49 -35.98
N GLY A 451 -3.27 -11.76 -35.63
CA GLY A 451 -3.61 -12.28 -34.31
C GLY A 451 -5.07 -12.71 -34.12
N MET A 452 -5.93 -12.67 -35.15
CA MET A 452 -7.12 -13.52 -35.18
C MET A 452 -6.69 -14.94 -35.50
N ASP A 453 -6.97 -15.84 -34.56
CA ASP A 453 -6.44 -17.20 -34.56
C ASP A 453 -7.42 -18.15 -35.23
N TYR A 454 -8.71 -18.10 -34.83
CA TYR A 454 -9.72 -19.03 -35.31
C TYR A 454 -10.98 -18.35 -35.80
N VAL A 455 -11.67 -18.99 -36.75
CA VAL A 455 -13.00 -18.59 -37.25
C VAL A 455 -13.89 -19.83 -37.37
N TYR A 456 -14.93 -19.88 -36.56
CA TYR A 456 -15.81 -21.05 -36.43
C TYR A 456 -17.28 -20.69 -36.65
N LYS A 457 -18.02 -21.63 -37.24
CA LYS A 457 -19.46 -21.71 -37.11
C LYS A 457 -19.78 -22.62 -35.94
N VAL A 458 -20.46 -22.10 -34.94
CA VAL A 458 -20.78 -22.85 -33.73
C VAL A 458 -22.27 -22.85 -33.45
N LYS A 459 -22.76 -23.89 -32.79
CA LYS A 459 -24.12 -23.98 -32.27
C LYS A 459 -24.11 -24.03 -30.75
N VAL A 460 -24.98 -23.25 -30.12
CA VAL A 460 -25.13 -23.25 -28.66
C VAL A 460 -25.95 -24.48 -28.24
N VAL A 461 -25.32 -25.45 -27.60
CA VAL A 461 -25.98 -26.70 -27.17
C VAL A 461 -26.44 -26.61 -25.72
N GLY A 462 -25.63 -25.97 -24.86
CA GLY A 462 -25.87 -25.83 -23.43
C GLY A 462 -25.41 -24.48 -22.92
N MET A 463 -26.00 -24.04 -21.81
CA MET A 463 -25.60 -22.85 -21.09
C MET A 463 -25.71 -23.16 -19.59
N ASP A 464 -24.60 -23.08 -18.87
CA ASP A 464 -24.56 -23.10 -17.41
C ASP A 464 -24.27 -21.69 -16.91
N LEU A 465 -25.23 -21.12 -16.19
CA LEU A 465 -25.30 -19.70 -15.88
C LEU A 465 -25.12 -19.51 -14.37
N GLN A 466 -23.88 -19.33 -13.93
CA GLN A 466 -23.54 -19.25 -12.50
C GLN A 466 -23.32 -17.79 -12.04
N GLN A 467 -23.08 -17.59 -10.73
CA GLN A 467 -22.76 -16.27 -10.18
C GLN A 467 -21.34 -15.82 -10.49
N ASP A 468 -20.41 -16.77 -10.67
CA ASP A 468 -18.99 -16.46 -10.82
C ASP A 468 -18.54 -16.47 -12.30
N ALA A 469 -19.07 -17.39 -13.10
CA ALA A 469 -18.80 -17.49 -14.53
C ALA A 469 -19.99 -18.12 -15.29
N ASP A 470 -20.24 -17.64 -16.50
CA ASP A 470 -21.16 -18.27 -17.44
C ASP A 470 -20.35 -19.21 -18.36
N ILE A 471 -20.82 -20.44 -18.51
CA ILE A 471 -20.21 -21.46 -19.37
C ILE A 471 -21.18 -21.77 -20.51
N TYR A 472 -20.76 -21.52 -21.73
CA TYR A 472 -21.52 -21.83 -22.94
C TYR A 472 -20.93 -23.06 -23.61
N ASP A 473 -21.69 -24.16 -23.67
CA ASP A 473 -21.29 -25.36 -24.40
C ASP A 473 -21.59 -25.17 -25.88
N LEU A 474 -20.54 -24.89 -26.65
CA LEU A 474 -20.63 -24.65 -28.08
C LEU A 474 -20.16 -25.88 -28.86
N GLU A 475 -20.96 -26.33 -29.80
CA GLU A 475 -20.58 -27.37 -30.77
C GLU A 475 -20.04 -26.69 -32.02
N VAL A 476 -18.80 -26.99 -32.40
CA VAL A 476 -18.18 -26.44 -33.61
C VAL A 476 -18.74 -27.19 -34.81
N GLU A 477 -19.76 -26.63 -35.46
CA GLU A 477 -20.37 -27.24 -36.65
C GLU A 477 -19.43 -27.19 -37.86
N GLN A 478 -18.64 -26.12 -37.99
CA GLN A 478 -17.73 -25.96 -39.11
C GLN A 478 -16.53 -25.06 -38.76
N VAL A 479 -15.35 -25.46 -39.25
CA VAL A 479 -14.11 -24.68 -39.14
C VAL A 479 -13.86 -23.93 -40.45
N LEU A 480 -13.86 -22.59 -40.41
CA LEU A 480 -13.56 -21.75 -41.58
C LEU A 480 -12.09 -21.32 -41.63
N LYS A 481 -11.48 -21.14 -40.46
CA LYS A 481 -10.05 -20.90 -40.28
C LYS A 481 -9.58 -21.67 -39.05
N GLU A 482 -8.64 -22.57 -39.26
CA GLU A 482 -8.02 -23.34 -38.20
C GLU A 482 -7.03 -22.48 -37.42
N GLY A 483 -7.05 -22.59 -36.10
CA GLY A 483 -6.21 -21.83 -35.18
C GLY A 483 -5.33 -22.73 -34.34
N THR A 484 -5.04 -22.31 -33.10
CA THR A 484 -4.16 -23.03 -32.16
C THR A 484 -4.74 -24.37 -31.70
N ASP A 485 -6.07 -24.48 -31.55
CA ASP A 485 -6.77 -25.74 -31.22
C ASP A 485 -7.15 -26.45 -32.52
N VAL A 486 -6.49 -27.57 -32.81
CA VAL A 486 -6.66 -28.36 -34.04
C VAL A 486 -7.75 -29.44 -33.89
N ASP A 487 -8.29 -29.90 -35.01
CA ASP A 487 -9.32 -30.96 -35.07
C ASP A 487 -10.59 -30.67 -34.23
N VAL A 488 -11.07 -29.43 -34.20
CA VAL A 488 -12.21 -29.05 -33.35
C VAL A 488 -13.58 -29.32 -33.96
N GLU A 489 -13.67 -29.56 -35.26
CA GLU A 489 -14.94 -29.74 -35.99
C GLU A 489 -15.74 -30.94 -35.44
N GLY A 490 -17.04 -30.75 -35.23
CA GLY A 490 -17.95 -31.71 -34.60
C GLY A 490 -17.76 -31.92 -33.10
N LYS A 491 -16.76 -31.27 -32.47
CA LYS A 491 -16.50 -31.37 -31.03
C LYS A 491 -17.20 -30.24 -30.27
N ARG A 492 -17.47 -30.52 -28.99
CA ARG A 492 -17.96 -29.52 -28.03
C ARG A 492 -16.80 -28.82 -27.35
N ARG A 493 -16.91 -27.51 -27.18
CA ARG A 493 -15.97 -26.65 -26.48
C ARG A 493 -16.72 -25.72 -25.53
N PRO A 494 -16.35 -25.69 -24.24
CA PRO A 494 -16.90 -24.74 -23.30
C PRO A 494 -16.26 -23.36 -23.52
N PHE A 495 -17.10 -22.35 -23.70
CA PHE A 495 -16.69 -20.95 -23.77
C PHE A 495 -17.08 -20.24 -22.48
N LEU A 496 -16.10 -19.60 -21.84
CA LEU A 496 -16.26 -18.88 -20.60
C LEU A 496 -16.58 -17.41 -20.85
N ALA A 497 -17.58 -16.90 -20.14
CA ALA A 497 -17.95 -15.50 -20.19
C ALA A 497 -18.29 -14.98 -18.78
N ARG A 498 -18.21 -13.66 -18.63
CA ARG A 498 -18.61 -13.01 -17.37
C ARG A 498 -20.14 -12.92 -17.30
N PRO A 499 -20.75 -13.16 -16.13
CA PRO A 499 -22.21 -13.03 -15.97
C PRO A 499 -22.74 -11.63 -16.31
N THR A 500 -21.94 -10.57 -16.09
CA THR A 500 -22.27 -9.19 -16.49
C THR A 500 -22.36 -9.00 -18.02
N CYS A 501 -21.73 -9.86 -18.80
CA CYS A 501 -21.74 -9.81 -20.27
C CYS A 501 -22.92 -10.55 -20.90
N ARG A 502 -23.72 -11.30 -20.12
CA ARG A 502 -24.81 -12.16 -20.63
C ARG A 502 -25.76 -11.44 -21.60
N ASN A 503 -26.17 -10.22 -21.25
CA ASN A 503 -27.08 -9.41 -22.07
C ASN A 503 -26.43 -8.92 -23.37
N HIS A 504 -25.12 -8.67 -23.36
CA HIS A 504 -24.36 -8.19 -24.51
C HIS A 504 -24.03 -9.31 -25.51
N LEU A 505 -23.81 -10.53 -24.99
CA LEU A 505 -23.55 -11.72 -25.81
C LEU A 505 -24.81 -12.22 -26.53
N GLY A 506 -25.98 -12.15 -25.88
CA GLY A 506 -27.26 -12.47 -26.53
C GLY A 506 -27.35 -13.87 -27.13
N LEU A 507 -26.58 -14.83 -26.62
CA LEU A 507 -26.55 -16.22 -27.09
C LEU A 507 -27.84 -16.93 -26.69
N VAL A 508 -28.40 -17.70 -27.63
CA VAL A 508 -29.66 -18.43 -27.48
C VAL A 508 -29.39 -19.90 -27.76
N LYS A 509 -29.97 -20.78 -26.94
CA LYS A 509 -29.87 -22.23 -27.11
C LYS A 509 -30.39 -22.65 -28.50
N ASP A 510 -29.75 -23.65 -29.10
CA ASP A 510 -30.06 -24.25 -30.39
C ASP A 510 -29.91 -23.31 -31.61
N LYS A 511 -29.35 -22.12 -31.40
CA LYS A 511 -28.99 -21.17 -32.46
C LYS A 511 -27.51 -21.27 -32.84
N SER A 512 -27.21 -20.93 -34.09
CA SER A 512 -25.86 -20.95 -34.64
C SER A 512 -25.29 -19.53 -34.75
N TYR A 513 -23.98 -19.41 -34.55
CA TYR A 513 -23.26 -18.14 -34.51
C TYR A 513 -21.92 -18.27 -35.23
N LEU A 514 -21.50 -17.18 -35.87
CA LEU A 514 -20.14 -16.97 -36.37
C LEU A 514 -19.30 -16.40 -35.21
N ILE A 515 -18.24 -17.11 -34.84
CA ILE A 515 -17.30 -16.67 -33.80
C ILE A 515 -15.89 -16.55 -34.39
N MET A 516 -15.24 -15.41 -34.14
CA MET A 516 -13.83 -15.18 -34.46
C MET A 516 -13.10 -14.75 -33.19
N GLY A 517 -12.00 -15.38 -32.85
CA GLY A 517 -11.25 -15.08 -31.62
C GLY A 517 -9.74 -15.02 -31.82
N ARG A 518 -9.05 -14.40 -30.86
CA ARG A 518 -7.59 -14.27 -30.87
C ARG A 518 -6.94 -15.41 -30.09
N SER A 519 -5.66 -15.65 -30.32
CA SER A 519 -4.88 -16.64 -29.57
C SER A 519 -4.75 -16.28 -28.08
N VAL A 520 -4.84 -14.99 -27.73
CA VAL A 520 -4.87 -14.52 -26.33
C VAL A 520 -6.16 -14.92 -25.60
N ASP A 521 -7.24 -15.17 -26.34
CA ASP A 521 -8.52 -15.65 -25.83
C ASP A 521 -8.54 -17.19 -25.65
N LEU A 522 -7.41 -17.85 -25.95
CA LEU A 522 -7.15 -19.28 -25.83
C LEU A 522 -6.02 -19.60 -24.83
N PRO A 523 -6.10 -19.14 -23.57
CA PRO A 523 -5.11 -19.46 -22.55
C PRO A 523 -5.05 -20.98 -22.29
N ASP A 524 -3.84 -21.51 -22.21
CA ASP A 524 -3.62 -22.86 -21.67
C ASP A 524 -3.73 -22.80 -20.14
N LEU A 525 -4.79 -23.42 -19.61
CA LEU A 525 -5.02 -23.57 -18.18
C LEU A 525 -5.01 -25.07 -17.84
N GLY A 526 -3.89 -25.50 -17.24
CA GLY A 526 -3.73 -26.87 -16.75
C GLY A 526 -3.55 -27.93 -17.85
N GLY A 527 -2.96 -27.56 -19.00
CA GLY A 527 -2.74 -28.46 -20.13
C GLY A 527 -3.96 -28.59 -21.06
N SER A 528 -4.90 -27.65 -20.97
CA SER A 528 -6.10 -27.61 -21.81
C SER A 528 -6.42 -26.17 -22.20
N LEU A 529 -6.54 -25.91 -23.51
CA LEU A 529 -6.98 -24.62 -24.03
C LEU A 529 -8.39 -24.31 -23.51
N GLN A 530 -8.56 -23.10 -22.98
CA GLN A 530 -9.87 -22.59 -22.57
C GLN A 530 -10.31 -21.48 -23.52
N TYR A 531 -11.54 -21.55 -24.01
CA TYR A 531 -12.09 -20.48 -24.84
C TYR A 531 -12.71 -19.42 -23.94
N ILE A 532 -12.28 -18.17 -24.09
CA ILE A 532 -12.83 -17.03 -23.35
C ILE A 532 -13.45 -16.04 -24.34
N PHE A 533 -14.64 -15.52 -24.00
CA PHE A 533 -15.19 -14.36 -24.70
C PHE A 533 -14.45 -13.07 -24.26
N GLY A 534 -13.34 -12.77 -24.94
CA GLY A 534 -12.52 -11.57 -24.73
C GLY A 534 -13.15 -10.31 -25.35
N GLU A 535 -12.58 -9.13 -25.07
CA GLU A 535 -13.10 -7.85 -25.59
C GLU A 535 -13.23 -7.82 -27.12
N GLN A 536 -12.31 -8.50 -27.82
CA GLN A 536 -12.19 -8.45 -29.27
C GLN A 536 -12.82 -9.63 -30.00
N THR A 537 -13.41 -10.58 -29.27
CA THR A 537 -14.08 -11.74 -29.85
C THR A 537 -15.29 -11.29 -30.68
N TRP A 538 -15.31 -11.66 -31.95
CA TRP A 538 -16.41 -11.38 -32.85
C TRP A 538 -17.53 -12.40 -32.63
N ILE A 539 -18.77 -11.92 -32.49
CA ILE A 539 -19.94 -12.77 -32.36
C ILE A 539 -21.05 -12.21 -33.26
N GLU A 540 -21.50 -13.01 -34.22
CA GLU A 540 -22.59 -12.65 -35.12
C GLU A 540 -23.58 -13.82 -35.24
N TYR A 541 -24.88 -13.53 -35.20
CA TYR A 541 -25.90 -14.58 -35.38
C TYR A 541 -25.83 -15.14 -36.78
N TRP A 542 -25.78 -16.47 -36.94
CA TRP A 542 -25.79 -17.13 -38.24
C TRP A 542 -27.21 -17.65 -38.52
N PRO A 543 -28.01 -16.97 -39.37
CA PRO A 543 -29.38 -17.38 -39.63
C PRO A 543 -29.46 -18.70 -40.37
N THR A 544 -30.54 -19.44 -40.16
CA THR A 544 -30.79 -20.66 -40.95
C THR A 544 -31.25 -20.32 -42.37
N ARG A 545 -31.16 -21.28 -43.30
CA ARG A 545 -31.66 -21.15 -44.67
C ARG A 545 -33.17 -20.86 -44.76
N GLN A 546 -33.94 -21.25 -43.75
CA GLN A 546 -35.37 -20.94 -43.66
C GLN A 546 -35.58 -19.49 -43.23
N GLU A 547 -34.81 -19.03 -42.25
CA GLU A 547 -34.85 -17.64 -41.77
C GLU A 547 -34.35 -16.64 -42.83
N SER A 548 -33.40 -17.03 -43.68
CA SER A 548 -32.88 -16.18 -44.76
C SER A 548 -33.92 -15.78 -45.82
N GLN A 549 -35.13 -16.33 -45.76
CA GLN A 549 -36.25 -15.92 -46.61
C GLN A 549 -36.83 -14.56 -46.19
N THR A 550 -36.62 -14.13 -44.94
CA THR A 550 -37.05 -12.81 -44.47
C THR A 550 -36.03 -11.74 -44.83
N GLN A 551 -36.50 -10.51 -45.09
CA GLN A 551 -35.64 -9.38 -45.44
C GLN A 551 -34.61 -9.07 -44.32
N GLU A 552 -34.97 -9.34 -43.06
CA GLU A 552 -34.12 -9.09 -41.89
C GLU A 552 -32.87 -9.98 -41.83
N HIS A 553 -32.97 -11.23 -42.30
CA HIS A 553 -31.89 -12.22 -42.18
C HIS A 553 -31.20 -12.54 -43.50
N ARG A 554 -31.79 -12.15 -44.63
CA ARG A 554 -31.26 -12.41 -45.98
C ARG A 554 -29.83 -11.89 -46.15
N ASP A 555 -29.62 -10.60 -45.90
CA ASP A 555 -28.32 -9.95 -46.16
C ASP A 555 -27.22 -10.56 -45.28
N ARG A 556 -27.53 -10.83 -44.00
CA ARG A 556 -26.58 -11.47 -43.08
C ARG A 556 -26.26 -12.90 -43.51
N TYR A 557 -27.25 -13.68 -43.94
CA TYR A 557 -27.02 -15.04 -44.41
C TYR A 557 -26.13 -15.07 -45.65
N ILE A 558 -26.38 -14.18 -46.62
CA ILE A 558 -25.56 -14.06 -47.84
C ILE A 558 -24.13 -13.66 -47.48
N GLY A 559 -23.94 -12.57 -46.73
CA GLY A 559 -22.61 -12.06 -46.40
C GLY A 559 -21.75 -13.05 -45.59
N ILE A 560 -22.34 -13.79 -44.65
CA ILE A 560 -21.61 -14.84 -43.92
C ILE A 560 -21.30 -16.05 -44.84
N SER A 561 -22.20 -16.41 -45.75
CA SER A 561 -21.95 -17.49 -46.72
C SER A 561 -20.84 -17.13 -47.71
N ASP A 562 -20.77 -15.86 -48.12
CA ASP A 562 -19.72 -15.35 -48.99
C ASP A 562 -18.37 -15.34 -48.26
N LEU A 563 -18.33 -14.88 -47.00
CA LEU A 563 -17.15 -14.99 -46.14
C LEU A 563 -16.65 -16.44 -46.04
N GLN A 564 -17.57 -17.38 -45.79
CA GLN A 564 -17.26 -18.81 -45.75
C GLN A 564 -16.62 -19.28 -47.05
N ASN A 565 -17.19 -18.92 -48.20
CA ASN A 565 -16.67 -19.31 -49.51
C ASN A 565 -15.27 -18.71 -49.76
N SER A 566 -15.06 -17.44 -49.41
CA SER A 566 -13.77 -16.77 -49.58
C SER A 566 -12.69 -17.38 -48.69
N LEU A 567 -12.96 -17.60 -47.40
CA LEU A 567 -11.99 -18.19 -46.48
C LEU A 567 -11.61 -19.63 -46.87
N LEU A 568 -12.58 -20.45 -47.30
CA LEU A 568 -12.32 -21.83 -47.71
C LEU A 568 -11.59 -21.95 -49.05
N LYS A 569 -11.73 -20.98 -49.96
CA LYS A 569 -11.08 -21.02 -51.28
C LYS A 569 -9.76 -20.28 -51.34
N GLU A 570 -9.71 -19.08 -50.77
CA GLU A 570 -8.60 -18.13 -50.92
C GLU A 570 -7.75 -18.04 -49.65
N GLY A 571 -8.32 -18.40 -48.49
CA GLY A 571 -7.69 -18.20 -47.20
C GLY A 571 -7.50 -16.70 -46.89
N CYS A 572 -6.59 -16.42 -45.97
CA CYS A 572 -6.15 -15.05 -45.70
C CYS A 572 -4.82 -14.80 -46.40
N ALA A 573 -4.72 -13.72 -47.17
CA ALA A 573 -3.43 -13.29 -47.72
C ALA A 573 -2.50 -12.85 -46.58
N THR A 574 -1.28 -13.41 -46.54
CA THR A 574 -0.23 -13.09 -45.56
C THR A 574 0.38 -11.72 -45.76
#